data_AF-A0A1G2N7M1-F1
#
_entry.id   AF-A0A1G2N7M1-F1
#
_cell.length_a   1.000
_cell.length_b   1.000
_cell.length_c   1.000
_cell.angle_alpha   90.00
_cell.angle_beta   90.00
_cell.angle_gamma   90.00
#
_symmetry.space_group_name_H-M   'P 1'
#
loop_
_entity.id
_entity.type
_entity.pdbx_description
1 polymer ?
#
loop_
_entity_poly.entity_id
_entity_poly.type
_entity_poly.pdbx_seq_one_letter_code
_entity_poly.pdbx_strand_id
1 'polypeptide(L)'
;MKLIKTRVPMDLSKALAVASPARDLWADITPIARRDWILWISSAKQPETRKRRIKKACVMLGSGQRRVCCFGGIKWLMKSQRF
;
A
#
# COMPACT_ATOMS: atom_id res chain seq x y z
N MET A 1 12.22 19.10 -1.99
CA MET A 1 11.71 17.71 -1.92
C MET A 1 10.22 17.74 -1.60
N LYS A 2 9.33 17.44 -2.57
CA LYS A 2 7.88 17.38 -2.32
C LYS A 2 7.58 16.14 -1.46
N LEU A 3 7.35 16.36 -0.17
CA LEU A 3 6.67 15.40 0.69
C LEU A 3 5.26 15.24 0.13
N ILE A 4 5.05 14.22 -0.70
CA ILE A 4 3.71 13.76 -1.08
C ILE A 4 3.04 13.46 0.25
N LYS A 5 2.08 14.30 0.70
CA LYS A 5 1.26 14.02 1.88
C LYS A 5 0.62 12.66 1.64
N THR A 6 1.14 11.62 2.28
CA THR A 6 0.65 10.25 2.20
C THR A 6 -0.64 10.15 3.02
N ARG A 7 -1.70 10.82 2.54
CA ARG A 7 -3.04 10.62 3.08
C ARG A 7 -3.45 9.20 2.70
N VAL A 8 -3.67 8.37 3.72
CA VAL A 8 -4.14 6.99 3.52
C VAL A 8 -5.45 7.07 2.72
N PRO A 9 -5.56 6.41 1.55
CA PRO A 9 -6.78 6.45 0.77
C PRO A 9 -7.93 5.86 1.59
N MET A 10 -9.10 6.48 1.54
CA MET A 10 -10.25 6.07 2.35
C MET A 10 -10.62 4.61 2.13
N ASP A 11 -10.48 4.10 0.91
CA ASP A 11 -10.72 2.69 0.57
C ASP A 11 -9.80 1.74 1.34
N LEU A 12 -8.52 2.10 1.49
CA LEU A 12 -7.56 1.32 2.26
C LEU A 12 -7.86 1.42 3.75
N SER A 13 -8.18 2.61 4.24
CA SER A 13 -8.54 2.79 5.66
C SER A 13 -9.78 1.97 6.03
N LYS A 14 -10.81 1.94 5.18
CA LYS A 14 -12.00 1.10 5.38
C LYS A 14 -11.65 -0.39 5.36
N ALA A 15 -10.78 -0.82 4.44
CA ALA A 15 -10.36 -2.20 4.36
C ALA A 15 -9.49 -2.65 5.57
N LEU A 16 -8.65 -1.76 6.10
CA LEU A 16 -7.90 -2.02 7.33
C LEU A 16 -8.82 -2.04 8.56
N ALA A 17 -9.87 -1.20 8.58
CA ALA A 17 -10.83 -1.18 9.70
C ALA A 17 -11.57 -2.52 9.87
N VAL A 18 -11.83 -3.25 8.77
CA VAL A 18 -12.44 -4.59 8.83
C VAL A 18 -11.44 -5.71 9.08
N ALA A 19 -10.14 -5.45 8.91
CA ALA A 19 -9.07 -6.43 9.06
C ALA A 19 -8.17 -6.07 10.25
N SER A 20 -8.60 -6.42 11.46
CA SER A 20 -7.85 -6.18 12.71
C SER A 20 -6.36 -6.55 12.67
N PRO A 21 -5.94 -7.76 12.22
CA PRO A 21 -4.51 -8.09 12.19
C PRO A 21 -3.73 -7.24 11.18
N ALA A 22 -4.36 -6.86 10.07
CA ALA A 22 -3.74 -5.97 9.09
C ALA A 22 -3.58 -4.55 9.62
N ARG A 23 -4.55 -4.06 10.41
CA ARG A 23 -4.51 -2.75 11.05
C ARG A 23 -3.41 -2.66 12.10
N ASP A 24 -3.24 -3.71 12.90
CA ASP A 24 -2.21 -3.77 13.93
C ASP A 24 -0.81 -3.72 13.29
N LEU A 25 -0.56 -4.58 12.30
CA LEU A 25 0.69 -4.54 11.55
C LEU A 25 0.88 -3.21 10.82
N TRP A 26 -0.19 -2.61 10.27
CA TRP A 26 -0.12 -1.29 9.63
C TRP A 26 0.34 -0.19 10.60
N ALA A 27 -0.04 -0.29 11.88
CA ALA A 27 0.43 0.61 12.92
C ALA A 27 1.90 0.32 13.32
N ASP A 28 2.31 -0.96 13.36
CA ASP A 28 3.69 -1.40 13.65
C ASP A 28 4.71 -0.98 12.57
N ILE A 29 4.34 -1.04 11.29
CA ILE A 29 5.30 -0.81 10.21
C ILE A 29 5.79 0.65 10.12
N THR A 30 7.01 0.79 9.59
CA THR A 30 7.67 2.09 9.40
C THR A 30 6.90 3.00 8.43
N PRO A 31 7.04 4.34 8.57
CA PRO A 31 6.43 5.30 7.64
C PRO A 31 6.82 5.07 6.18
N ILE A 32 8.04 4.57 5.93
CA ILE A 32 8.55 4.22 4.60
C ILE A 32 7.74 3.05 4.02
N ALA A 33 7.53 1.99 4.81
CA ALA A 33 6.73 0.85 4.38
C ALA A 33 5.27 1.25 4.09
N ARG A 34 4.64 2.08 4.94
CA ARG A 34 3.30 2.62 4.66
C ARG A 34 3.26 3.39 3.35
N ARG A 35 4.27 4.20 3.07
CA ARG A 35 4.39 4.94 1.82
C ARG A 35 4.48 4.00 0.63
N ASP A 36 5.27 2.94 0.71
CA ASP A 36 5.37 1.93 -0.36
C ASP A 36 4.04 1.21 -0.62
N TRP A 37 3.31 0.84 0.42
CA TRP A 37 1.95 0.28 0.28
C TRP A 37 0.99 1.25 -0.42
N ILE A 38 1.00 2.52 -0.03
CA ILE A 38 0.15 3.55 -0.65
C ILE A 38 0.53 3.74 -2.12
N LEU A 39 1.82 3.83 -2.44
CA LEU A 39 2.31 3.98 -3.82
C LEU A 39 1.98 2.76 -4.67
N TRP A 40 2.11 1.55 -4.12
CA TRP A 40 1.74 0.31 -4.80
C TRP A 40 0.23 0.24 -5.08
N ILE A 41 -0.62 0.66 -4.14
CA ILE A 41 -2.07 0.72 -4.38
C ILE A 41 -2.41 1.82 -5.39
N SER A 42 -1.76 2.99 -5.28
CA SER A 42 -1.99 4.14 -6.16
C SER A 42 -1.45 3.95 -7.57
N SER A 43 -0.50 3.05 -7.81
CA SER A 43 0.01 2.78 -9.17
C SER A 43 -0.96 1.96 -10.02
N ALA A 44 -2.02 1.40 -9.42
CA ALA A 44 -3.10 0.76 -10.17
C ALA A 44 -3.97 1.83 -10.86
N LYS A 45 -3.80 1.99 -12.18
CA LYS A 45 -4.59 2.91 -13.01
C LYS A 45 -6.08 2.50 -13.09
N GLN A 46 -6.36 1.21 -13.01
CA GLN A 46 -7.71 0.65 -13.10
C GLN A 46 -8.35 0.52 -11.69
N PRO A 47 -9.61 0.97 -11.50
CA PRO A 47 -10.28 0.92 -10.20
C PRO A 47 -10.49 -0.51 -9.70
N GLU A 48 -10.74 -1.46 -10.59
CA GLU A 48 -10.88 -2.88 -10.24
C GLU A 48 -9.56 -3.47 -9.72
N THR A 49 -8.45 -3.16 -10.38
CA THR A 49 -7.11 -3.56 -9.93
C THR A 49 -6.78 -2.94 -8.58
N ARG A 50 -7.16 -1.68 -8.35
CA ARG A 50 -6.98 -1.00 -7.04
C ARG A 50 -7.73 -1.74 -5.94
N LYS A 51 -9.01 -2.10 -6.14
CA LYS A 51 -9.79 -2.90 -5.17
C LYS A 51 -9.12 -4.25 -4.89
N ARG A 52 -8.64 -4.94 -5.93
CA ARG A 52 -7.93 -6.22 -5.77
C ARG A 52 -6.63 -6.07 -4.98
N ARG A 53 -5.84 -5.00 -5.23
CA ARG A 53 -4.62 -4.70 -4.46
C ARG A 53 -4.90 -4.38 -3.01
N ILE A 54 -5.96 -3.65 -2.70
CA ILE A 54 -6.37 -3.35 -1.31
C ILE A 54 -6.73 -4.63 -0.56
N LYS A 55 -7.53 -5.52 -1.17
CA LYS A 55 -7.84 -6.84 -0.58
C LYS A 55 -6.56 -7.64 -0.33
N LYS A 56 -5.66 -7.70 -1.32
CA LYS A 56 -4.38 -8.39 -1.19
C LYS A 56 -3.50 -7.78 -0.11
N ALA A 57 -3.49 -6.44 0.03
CA ALA A 57 -2.76 -5.76 1.09
C ALA A 57 -3.26 -6.16 2.47
N CYS A 58 -4.57 -6.24 2.68
CA CYS A 58 -5.13 -6.68 3.97
C CYS A 58 -4.75 -8.12 4.28
N VAL A 59 -4.79 -9.03 3.30
CA VAL A 59 -4.35 -10.42 3.49
C VAL A 59 -2.85 -10.48 3.83
N MET A 60 -1.99 -9.81 3.05
CA MET A 60 -0.54 -9.82 3.26
C MET A 60 -0.15 -9.22 4.61
N LEU A 61 -0.74 -8.07 4.99
CA LEU A 61 -0.54 -7.45 6.29
C LEU A 61 -1.07 -8.34 7.42
N GLY A 62 -2.25 -8.96 7.23
CA GLY A 62 -2.79 -9.93 8.20
C GLY A 62 -1.91 -11.17 8.39
N SER A 63 -1.14 -11.56 7.36
CA SER A 63 -0.13 -12.62 7.43
C SER A 63 1.23 -12.17 7.95
N GLY A 64 1.40 -10.93 8.43
CA GLY A 64 2.66 -10.44 9.00
C GLY A 64 3.63 -9.83 7.99
N GLN A 65 3.26 -9.66 6.72
CA GLN A 65 4.15 -9.05 5.72
C GLN A 65 4.23 -7.54 5.88
N ARG A 66 5.38 -7.06 6.38
CA ARG A 66 5.64 -5.63 6.58
C ARG A 66 5.89 -4.85 5.28
N ARG A 67 6.31 -5.51 4.20
CA ARG A 67 6.59 -4.89 2.89
C ARG A 67 5.76 -5.55 1.78
N VAL A 68 5.42 -4.77 0.76
CA VAL A 68 4.82 -5.30 -0.47
C VAL A 68 5.78 -6.29 -1.12
N CYS A 69 5.31 -7.52 -1.34
CA CYS A 69 6.09 -8.52 -2.08
C CYS A 69 6.20 -8.10 -3.56
N CYS A 70 7.41 -8.11 -4.12
CA CYS A 70 7.75 -7.71 -5.48
C CYS A 70 7.51 -6.22 -5.84
N PHE A 71 7.66 -5.29 -4.88
CA PHE A 71 7.70 -3.85 -5.17
C PHE A 71 9.03 -3.26 -4.70
N GLY A 72 9.89 -2.88 -5.65
CA GLY A 72 11.22 -2.29 -5.38
C GLY A 72 11.19 -0.83 -4.87
N GLY A 73 10.08 -0.45 -4.24
CA GLY A 73 9.79 0.87 -3.72
C GLY A 73 9.75 1.99 -4.76
N ILE A 74 10.03 3.22 -4.32
CA ILE A 74 9.95 4.43 -5.17
C ILE A 74 10.80 4.31 -6.44
N LYS A 75 11.98 3.65 -6.38
CA LYS A 75 12.83 3.40 -7.55
C LYS A 75 12.13 2.54 -8.62
N TRP A 76 11.33 1.56 -8.20
CA TRP A 76 10.52 0.73 -9.11
C TRP A 76 9.40 1.54 -9.78
N LEU A 77 8.71 2.38 -9.00
CA LEU A 77 7.65 3.25 -9.52
C LEU A 77 8.19 4.23 -10.58
N MET A 78 9.36 4.82 -10.35
CA MET A 78 10.00 5.73 -11.31
C MET A 78 10.39 5.05 -12.62
N LYS A 79 10.80 3.76 -12.59
CA LYS A 79 11.09 2.97 -13.80
C LYS A 79 9.82 2.66 -14.60
N SER A 80 8.70 2.40 -13.92
CA SER A 80 7.43 2.01 -14.54
C SER A 80 6.63 3.17 -15.14
N GLN A 81 7.07 4.42 -14.93
CA GLN A 81 6.44 5.64 -15.45
C GLN A 81 7.25 6.30 -16.58
N ARG A 82 8.25 5.57 -17.10
CA ARG A 82 8.92 5.95 -18.33
C ARG A 82 8.03 5.48 -19.49
N PHE A 83 7.25 6.43 -20.02
CA PHE A 83 6.66 6.32 -21.35
C PHE A 83 7.78 6.29 -22.39
#